data_AF-A0A257A4U3-F1
#
_entry.id   AF-A0A257A4U3-F1
#
_cell.length_a   1.000
_cell.length_b   1.000
_cell.length_c   1.000
_cell.angle_alpha   90.00
_cell.angle_beta   90.00
_cell.angle_gamma   90.00
#
_symmetry.space_group_name_H-M   'P 1'
#
loop_
_entity.id
_entity.type
_entity.pdbx_description
1 polymer ?
#
loop_
_entity_poly.entity_id
_entity_poly.type
_entity_poly.pdbx_seq_one_letter_code
_entity_poly.pdbx_strand_id
1 'polypeptide(L)' 'METRYGEIAVEIIHNASLIHDDIIDGDEIRRNKLSFRKRYGISAAIL' A
#
# COMPACT_ATOMS: atom_id res chain seq x y z
N MET A 1 6.84 20.88 -14.71
CA MET A 1 6.09 20.82 -13.43
C MET A 1 4.83 19.96 -13.56
N GLU A 2 4.10 20.05 -14.67
CA GLU A 2 2.85 19.29 -14.91
C GLU A 2 2.99 17.76 -14.81
N THR A 3 4.06 17.19 -15.38
CA THR A 3 4.32 15.74 -15.32
C THR A 3 4.55 15.21 -13.90
N ARG A 4 5.10 16.02 -13.01
CA ARG A 4 5.45 15.60 -11.63
C ARG A 4 4.20 15.25 -10.80
N TYR A 5 3.08 15.91 -11.05
CA TYR A 5 1.83 15.60 -10.36
C TYR A 5 1.27 14.24 -10.78
N GLY A 6 1.38 13.90 -12.07
CA GLY A 6 0.98 12.60 -12.59
C GLY A 6 1.82 11.47 -11.98
N GLU A 7 3.13 11.64 -11.93
CA GLU A 7 4.06 10.67 -11.32
C GLU A 7 3.74 10.41 -9.85
N ILE A 8 3.50 11.47 -9.07
CA ILE A 8 3.15 11.35 -7.65
C ILE A 8 1.80 10.66 -7.48
N ALA A 9 0.80 11.01 -8.30
CA ALA A 9 -0.52 10.38 -8.22
C ALA A 9 -0.44 8.87 -8.49
N VAL A 10 0.32 8.47 -9.51
CA VAL A 10 0.55 7.04 -9.82
C VAL A 10 1.25 6.34 -8.66
N GLU A 11 2.29 6.93 -8.07
CA GLU A 11 3.03 6.33 -6.97
C GLU A 11 2.17 6.16 -5.70
N ILE A 12 1.29 7.14 -5.41
CA ILE A 12 0.34 7.03 -4.29
C ILE A 12 -0.63 5.86 -4.52
N ILE A 13 -1.23 5.80 -5.71
CA ILE A 13 -2.18 4.72 -6.08
C ILE A 13 -1.46 3.37 -6.08
N HIS A 14 -0.23 3.30 -6.57
CA HIS A 14 0.59 2.10 -6.54
C HIS A 14 0.80 1.61 -5.10
N ASN A 15 1.22 2.48 -4.20
CA ASN A 15 1.42 2.09 -2.80
C ASN A 15 0.12 1.67 -2.11
N ALA A 16 -1.01 2.33 -2.41
CA ALA A 16 -2.32 1.90 -1.91
C ALA A 16 -2.68 0.50 -2.42
N SER A 17 -2.49 0.22 -3.72
CA SER A 17 -2.76 -1.12 -4.28
C SER A 17 -1.97 -2.22 -3.58
N LEU A 18 -0.69 -1.98 -3.25
CA LEU A 18 0.13 -2.94 -2.52
C LEU A 18 -0.37 -3.25 -1.10
N ILE A 19 -0.98 -2.26 -0.43
CA ILE A 19 -1.58 -2.50 0.90
C ILE A 19 -2.80 -3.42 0.77
N HIS A 20 -3.61 -3.23 -0.27
CA HIS A 20 -4.76 -4.09 -0.54
C HIS A 20 -4.32 -5.49 -1.00
N ASP A 21 -3.29 -5.60 -1.83
CA ASP A 21 -2.69 -6.88 -2.26
C ASP A 21 -2.24 -7.68 -1.04
N ASP A 22 -1.52 -7.04 -0.11
CA ASP A 22 -1.10 -7.70 1.11
C ASP A 22 -2.33 -8.31 1.82
N ILE A 23 -3.46 -7.61 1.94
CA ILE A 23 -4.72 -8.16 2.52
C ILE A 23 -5.25 -9.36 1.75
N ILE A 24 -5.34 -9.26 0.42
CA ILE A 24 -5.92 -10.30 -0.45
C ILE A 24 -5.07 -11.57 -0.37
N ASP A 25 -3.75 -11.43 -0.42
CA ASP A 25 -2.80 -12.55 -0.47
C ASP A 25 -2.52 -13.16 0.91
N GLY A 26 -2.93 -12.50 1.99
CA GLY A 26 -2.62 -12.97 3.34
C GLY A 26 -1.18 -12.69 3.77
N ASP A 27 -0.45 -11.82 3.06
CA ASP A 27 0.93 -11.41 3.38
C ASP A 27 1.07 -10.54 4.64
N GLU A 28 1.74 -11.08 5.67
CA GLU A 28 2.07 -10.35 6.90
C GLU A 28 3.40 -9.59 6.83
N ILE A 29 4.23 -9.88 5.82
CA ILE A 29 5.58 -9.34 5.65
C ILE A 29 5.76 -8.87 4.21
N ARG A 30 6.18 -7.62 4.03
CA ARG A 30 6.53 -7.04 2.73
C ARG A 30 7.93 -6.45 2.80
N ARG A 31 8.80 -6.84 1.85
CA ARG A 31 10.20 -6.37 1.76
C ARG A 31 10.94 -6.45 3.11
N ASN A 32 10.85 -7.61 3.78
CA ASN A 32 11.44 -7.90 5.09
C ASN A 32 10.96 -7.01 6.25
N LYS A 33 9.78 -6.39 6.13
CA LYS A 33 9.13 -5.60 7.19
C LYS A 33 7.68 -6.04 7.36
N LEU A 34 7.08 -5.80 8.52
CA LEU A 34 5.64 -6.01 8.72
C LEU A 34 4.83 -5.25 7.67
N SER A 35 3.87 -5.93 7.04
CA SER A 35 2.92 -5.31 6.13
C SER A 35 2.06 -4.26 6.85
N PHE A 36 1.46 -3.35 6.09
CA PHE A 36 0.66 -2.27 6.66
C PHE A 36 -0.52 -2.82 7.47
N ARG A 37 -1.25 -3.81 6.94
CA ARG A 37 -2.35 -4.46 7.66
C ARG A 37 -1.90 -5.15 8.94
N LYS A 38 -0.68 -5.71 8.97
CA LYS A 38 -0.16 -6.39 10.16
C LYS A 38 0.24 -5.39 11.24
N ARG A 39 0.73 -4.22 10.83
CA ARG A 39 1.15 -3.15 11.73
C ARG A 39 -0.01 -2.33 12.28
N TYR A 40 -1.01 -2.03 11.47
CA TYR A 40 -2.08 -1.07 11.79
C TYR A 40 -3.49 -1.66 11.79
N GLY A 41 -3.63 -2.94 11.44
CA GLY A 41 -4.91 -3.64 11.35
C GLY A 41 -5.56 -3.54 9.97
N ILE A 42 -6.49 -4.45 9.71
CA ILE A 42 -7.20 -4.55 8.43
C ILE A 42 -8.08 -3.32 8.18
N SER A 43 -8.76 -2.80 9.19
CA SER A 43 -9.64 -1.63 9.04
C SER A 43 -8.88 -0.41 8.53
N ALA A 44 -7.68 -0.14 9.06
CA ALA A 44 -6.85 0.96 8.60
C ALA A 44 -6.25 0.72 7.20
N ALA A 45 -6.09 -0.55 6.80
CA ALA A 45 -5.52 -0.92 5.52
C ALA A 45 -6.52 -0.86 4.34
N ILE A 46 -7.82 -0.80 4.64
CA ILE A 46 -8.90 -0.68 3.65
C ILE A 46 -9.31 0.79 3.39
N LEU A 47 -9.09 1.66 4.36
CA LEU A 47 -9.47 3.09 4.36
C LEU A 47 -8.40 3.96 3.71
#